data_AF-A0A087E635-F1
#
_entry.id   AF-A0A087E635-F1
#
_cell.length_a   1.000
_cell.length_b   1.000
_cell.length_c   1.000
_cell.angle_alpha   90.00
_cell.angle_beta   90.00
_cell.angle_gamma   90.00
#
_symmetry.space_group_name_H-M   'P 1'
#
loop_
_entity.id
_entity.type
_entity.pdbx_description
1 polymer ?
#
loop_
_entity_poly.entity_id
_entity_poly.type
_entity_poly.pdbx_seq_one_letter_code
_entity_poly.pdbx_strand_id
1 'polypeptide(L)'
;MVDRFPIVFHGYDKEKVDEAINAAQESLNRLREQVKSSDDTILRLQAQLQEEKNNVKKASKGNSFASLGANAQQMLASAEQTSQELLNRAKQDAASTRASAQAQAETLLNNAKLDAKHIIDEANAKAKATLDKVNSEAATITANAKEEVAQMRAEAAKAVTEQRDTVKLELSNAREEQKKRMAADLAKQNREISDMKADATQKIAAQRKAANEEIAHLKSEANDQIEKALAEANKKLADVREQASRTMTEAQRKAGEIIDAAKAKAQEISDQAEVYRTKTMSQVDAEAERIRADIAAQQDDATKKVNELLDNLEERRTAAKQEANDLIGKAKKIREEADAYADQKRKAADEQAAQILQKAQEDAAKQIEERRQAAKSELDGLQQHIAELQQRESSITQRVTELRSMFANAFSGFNFGAPKAETDDVAVTGVVADGEGAKPKAAAQDQQLPASRQAQLPTSSANEDGNANN
;
A
#
# COMPACT_ATOMS: atom_id res chain seq x y z
N MET A 1 -155.94 30.58 -128.13
CA MET A 1 -156.95 31.58 -128.54
C MET A 1 -157.99 31.59 -127.43
N VAL A 2 -158.48 32.75 -126.99
CA VAL A 2 -159.28 32.92 -125.75
C VAL A 2 -158.45 32.68 -124.47
N ASP A 3 -158.94 33.20 -123.34
CA ASP A 3 -158.37 33.20 -121.98
C ASP A 3 -156.91 33.70 -121.83
N ARG A 4 -156.75 35.03 -121.96
CA ARG A 4 -155.52 35.75 -121.57
C ARG A 4 -155.73 37.02 -120.74
N PHE A 5 -156.99 37.43 -120.50
CA PHE A 5 -157.33 38.65 -119.76
C PHE A 5 -158.37 38.32 -118.67
N PRO A 6 -157.97 38.25 -117.39
CA PRO A 6 -158.94 38.07 -116.32
C PRO A 6 -159.85 39.29 -116.20
N ILE A 7 -161.08 39.06 -115.76
CA ILE A 7 -162.10 40.09 -115.58
C ILE A 7 -162.27 40.33 -114.08
N VAL A 8 -162.04 41.57 -113.64
CA VAL A 8 -162.33 42.05 -112.28
C VAL A 8 -163.69 42.76 -112.32
N PHE A 9 -164.35 42.97 -111.17
CA PHE A 9 -165.71 43.54 -111.12
C PHE A 9 -165.84 44.85 -111.94
N HIS A 10 -166.53 44.77 -113.08
CA HIS A 10 -166.76 45.81 -114.10
C HIS A 10 -165.62 46.12 -115.10
N GLY A 11 -164.61 45.26 -115.29
CA GLY A 11 -163.66 45.43 -116.40
C GLY A 11 -162.61 44.33 -116.59
N TYR A 12 -161.98 44.29 -117.76
CA TYR A 12 -160.74 43.52 -117.95
C TYR A 12 -159.62 44.12 -117.07
N ASP A 13 -158.75 43.26 -116.54
CA ASP A 13 -157.52 43.68 -115.87
C ASP A 13 -156.65 44.51 -116.82
N LYS A 14 -156.57 45.82 -116.56
CA LYS A 14 -155.84 46.78 -117.38
C LYS A 14 -154.35 46.50 -117.42
N GLU A 15 -153.75 46.05 -116.32
CA GLU A 15 -152.31 45.78 -116.27
C GLU A 15 -151.97 44.56 -117.13
N LYS A 16 -152.80 43.52 -117.11
CA LYS A 16 -152.63 42.35 -117.99
C LYS A 16 -152.92 42.66 -119.46
N VAL A 17 -153.84 43.58 -119.75
CA VAL A 17 -154.08 44.07 -121.13
C VAL A 17 -152.89 44.87 -121.65
N ASP A 18 -152.39 45.84 -120.87
CA ASP A 18 -151.24 46.68 -121.25
C ASP A 18 -149.95 45.84 -121.39
N GLU A 19 -149.72 44.86 -120.52
CA GLU A 19 -148.61 43.89 -120.62
C GLU A 19 -148.67 43.09 -121.93
N ALA A 20 -149.84 42.57 -122.31
CA ALA A 20 -150.00 41.80 -123.55
C ALA A 20 -149.91 42.67 -124.81
N ILE A 21 -150.38 43.93 -124.75
CA ILE A 21 -150.23 44.89 -125.85
C ILE A 21 -148.75 45.24 -126.04
N ASN A 22 -148.00 45.48 -124.96
CA ASN A 22 -146.55 45.72 -125.04
C ASN A 22 -145.81 44.50 -125.62
N ALA A 23 -146.11 43.29 -125.15
CA ALA A 23 -145.53 42.06 -125.71
C ALA A 23 -145.90 41.87 -127.21
N ALA A 24 -147.11 42.25 -127.63
CA ALA A 24 -147.51 42.22 -129.03
C ALA A 24 -146.75 43.27 -129.87
N GLN A 25 -146.56 44.49 -129.36
CA GLN A 25 -145.77 45.54 -130.01
C GLN A 25 -144.29 45.16 -130.15
N GLU A 26 -143.67 44.57 -129.12
CA GLU A 26 -142.33 44.00 -129.23
C GLU A 26 -142.25 42.92 -130.31
N SER A 27 -143.22 42.01 -130.36
CA SER A 27 -143.25 40.95 -131.37
C SER A 27 -143.36 41.51 -132.80
N LEU A 28 -144.14 42.58 -132.99
CA LEU A 28 -144.27 43.29 -134.27
C LEU A 28 -142.98 44.02 -134.66
N ASN A 29 -142.28 44.63 -133.70
CA ASN A 29 -141.02 45.31 -133.97
C ASN A 29 -139.92 44.30 -134.33
N ARG A 30 -139.81 43.17 -133.62
CA ARG A 30 -138.90 42.07 -133.98
C ARG A 30 -139.21 41.50 -135.37
N LEU A 31 -140.48 41.32 -135.73
CA LEU A 31 -140.86 40.88 -137.08
C LEU A 31 -140.46 41.90 -138.16
N ARG A 32 -140.58 43.21 -137.90
CA ARG A 32 -140.16 44.26 -138.84
C ARG A 32 -138.65 44.30 -139.03
N GLU A 33 -137.87 44.16 -137.96
CA GLU A 33 -136.41 44.03 -138.06
C GLU A 33 -136.01 42.76 -138.81
N GLN A 34 -136.68 41.63 -138.55
CA GLN A 34 -136.45 40.38 -139.25
C GLN A 34 -136.73 40.52 -140.75
N VAL A 35 -137.89 41.08 -141.16
CA VAL A 35 -138.23 41.32 -142.57
C VAL A 35 -137.17 42.20 -143.25
N LYS A 36 -136.79 43.32 -142.61
CA LYS A 36 -135.74 44.20 -143.14
C LYS A 36 -134.40 43.47 -143.32
N SER A 37 -134.02 42.60 -142.37
CA SER A 37 -132.78 41.81 -142.47
C SER A 37 -132.83 40.77 -143.61
N SER A 38 -134.01 40.20 -143.91
CA SER A 38 -134.19 39.35 -145.10
C SER A 38 -134.12 40.15 -146.41
N ASP A 39 -134.69 41.36 -146.47
CA ASP A 39 -134.60 42.19 -147.67
C ASP A 39 -133.15 42.63 -147.97
N ASP A 40 -132.41 43.07 -146.93
CA ASP A 40 -130.98 43.40 -147.03
C ASP A 40 -130.13 42.21 -147.50
N THR A 41 -130.48 40.97 -147.11
CA THR A 41 -129.76 39.76 -147.58
C THR A 41 -130.18 39.34 -149.00
N ILE A 42 -131.45 39.51 -149.38
CA ILE A 42 -131.92 39.28 -150.77
C ILE A 42 -131.21 40.24 -151.74
N LEU A 43 -131.07 41.52 -151.39
CA LEU A 43 -130.35 42.51 -152.20
C LEU A 43 -128.86 42.15 -152.38
N ARG A 44 -128.19 41.69 -151.32
CA ARG A 44 -126.81 41.19 -151.40
C ARG A 44 -126.68 39.96 -152.29
N LEU A 45 -127.60 39.00 -152.17
CA LEU A 45 -127.61 37.78 -152.99
C LEU A 45 -127.89 38.10 -154.47
N GLN A 46 -128.77 39.05 -154.78
CA GLN A 46 -128.99 39.52 -156.15
C GLN A 46 -127.74 40.20 -156.74
N ALA A 47 -127.05 41.05 -155.96
CA ALA A 47 -125.80 41.67 -156.39
C ALA A 47 -124.71 40.62 -156.69
N GLN A 48 -124.54 39.63 -155.81
CA GLN A 48 -123.61 38.51 -156.02
C GLN A 48 -123.97 37.68 -157.26
N LEU A 49 -125.25 37.37 -157.49
CA LEU A 49 -125.69 36.65 -158.70
C LEU A 49 -125.46 37.44 -160.00
N GLN A 50 -125.51 38.77 -159.95
CA GLN A 50 -125.19 39.65 -161.07
C GLN A 50 -123.67 39.67 -161.35
N GLU A 51 -122.85 39.67 -160.29
CA GLU A 51 -121.39 39.62 -160.38
C GLU A 51 -120.88 38.26 -160.90
N GLU A 52 -121.40 37.14 -160.36
CA GLU A 52 -121.19 35.78 -160.86
C GLU A 52 -121.48 35.67 -162.36
N LYS A 53 -122.65 36.14 -162.81
CA LYS A 53 -123.03 36.16 -164.24
C LYS A 53 -122.07 36.99 -165.10
N ASN A 54 -121.47 38.05 -164.56
CA ASN A 54 -120.47 38.84 -165.25
C ASN A 54 -119.10 38.16 -165.30
N ASN A 55 -118.71 37.43 -164.25
CA ASN A 55 -117.45 36.67 -164.22
C ASN A 55 -117.49 35.46 -165.16
N VAL A 56 -118.60 34.71 -165.22
CA VAL A 56 -118.81 33.64 -166.20
C VAL A 56 -118.72 34.15 -167.65
N LYS A 57 -119.25 35.35 -167.93
CA LYS A 57 -119.12 36.01 -169.25
C LYS A 57 -117.70 36.46 -169.60
N LYS A 58 -116.83 36.73 -168.62
CA LYS A 58 -115.41 37.02 -168.86
C LYS A 58 -114.63 35.74 -169.17
N ALA A 59 -114.88 34.67 -168.39
CA ALA A 59 -114.18 33.39 -168.53
C ALA A 59 -114.37 32.72 -169.91
N SER A 60 -115.54 32.89 -170.54
CA SER A 60 -115.86 32.21 -171.80
C SER A 60 -115.15 32.74 -173.07
N LYS A 61 -114.32 33.80 -172.96
CA LYS A 61 -113.71 34.48 -174.12
C LYS A 61 -112.18 34.35 -174.26
N GLY A 62 -111.49 33.60 -173.41
CA GLY A 62 -110.02 33.73 -173.26
C GLY A 62 -109.14 32.48 -173.15
N ASN A 63 -109.66 31.25 -173.27
CA ASN A 63 -108.86 30.05 -173.03
C ASN A 63 -108.21 29.48 -174.31
N SER A 64 -106.88 29.56 -174.39
CA SER A 64 -106.04 28.87 -175.39
C SER A 64 -104.91 28.12 -174.69
N PHE A 65 -104.64 26.87 -175.11
CA PHE A 65 -103.77 25.92 -174.38
C PHE A 65 -102.35 26.42 -174.08
N ALA A 66 -101.81 27.35 -174.88
CA ALA A 66 -100.48 27.91 -174.66
C ALA A 66 -100.34 28.64 -173.30
N SER A 67 -101.42 29.25 -172.78
CA SER A 67 -101.36 29.95 -171.48
C SER A 67 -101.29 29.00 -170.29
N LEU A 68 -101.79 27.76 -170.41
CA LEU A 68 -101.70 26.76 -169.34
C LEU A 68 -100.25 26.31 -169.09
N GLY A 69 -99.45 26.14 -170.14
CA GLY A 69 -98.04 25.79 -170.01
C GLY A 69 -97.22 26.88 -169.30
N ALA A 70 -97.40 28.13 -169.73
CA ALA A 70 -96.77 29.29 -169.09
C ALA A 70 -97.22 29.47 -167.63
N ASN A 71 -98.53 29.34 -167.34
CA ASN A 71 -99.07 29.42 -165.99
C ASN A 71 -98.58 28.27 -165.09
N ALA A 72 -98.45 27.05 -165.61
CA ALA A 72 -97.89 25.93 -164.85
C ALA A 72 -96.41 26.16 -164.48
N GLN A 73 -95.60 26.67 -165.41
CA GLN A 73 -94.21 27.05 -165.14
C GLN A 73 -94.12 28.22 -164.13
N GLN A 74 -94.96 29.24 -164.28
CA GLN A 74 -95.04 30.37 -163.35
C GLN A 74 -95.48 29.92 -161.95
N MET A 75 -96.48 29.02 -161.85
CA MET A 75 -96.94 28.47 -160.59
C MET A 75 -95.85 27.64 -159.91
N LEU A 76 -95.15 26.77 -160.66
CA LEU A 76 -94.07 25.95 -160.11
C LEU A 76 -92.89 26.82 -159.64
N ALA A 77 -92.47 27.81 -160.43
CA ALA A 77 -91.44 28.78 -160.03
C ALA A 77 -91.87 29.59 -158.79
N SER A 78 -93.15 30.00 -158.70
CA SER A 78 -93.67 30.68 -157.51
C SER A 78 -93.73 29.77 -156.28
N ALA A 79 -94.06 28.48 -156.46
CA ALA A 79 -94.09 27.50 -155.39
C ALA A 79 -92.68 27.16 -154.89
N GLU A 80 -91.68 27.08 -155.79
CA GLU A 80 -90.28 26.99 -155.41
C GLU A 80 -89.81 28.24 -154.67
N GLN A 81 -90.14 29.45 -155.15
CA GLN A 81 -89.81 30.71 -154.49
C GLN A 81 -90.43 30.78 -153.08
N THR A 82 -91.73 30.52 -152.93
CA THR A 82 -92.42 30.50 -151.63
C THR A 82 -91.89 29.39 -150.72
N SER A 83 -91.48 28.23 -151.26
CA SER A 83 -90.86 27.15 -150.47
C SER A 83 -89.46 27.53 -150.00
N GLN A 84 -88.65 28.18 -150.83
CA GLN A 84 -87.34 28.70 -150.45
C GLN A 84 -87.46 29.83 -149.42
N GLU A 85 -88.43 30.73 -149.59
CA GLU A 85 -88.74 31.80 -148.63
C GLU A 85 -89.20 31.23 -147.28
N LEU A 86 -90.10 30.25 -147.29
CA LEU A 86 -90.56 29.54 -146.08
C LEU A 86 -89.42 28.78 -145.39
N LEU A 87 -88.54 28.11 -146.14
CA LEU A 87 -87.36 27.44 -145.59
C LEU A 87 -86.33 28.43 -145.03
N ASN A 88 -86.14 29.58 -145.67
CA ASN A 88 -85.24 30.62 -145.18
C ASN A 88 -85.80 31.31 -143.94
N ARG A 89 -87.11 31.58 -143.89
CA ARG A 89 -87.82 32.03 -142.70
C ARG A 89 -87.73 31.02 -141.57
N ALA A 90 -88.00 29.74 -141.81
CA ALA A 90 -87.88 28.68 -140.80
C ALA A 90 -86.43 28.55 -140.26
N LYS A 91 -85.41 28.72 -141.11
CA LYS A 91 -84.00 28.80 -140.67
C LYS A 91 -83.74 30.05 -139.82
N GLN A 92 -84.28 31.20 -140.20
CA GLN A 92 -84.13 32.46 -139.46
C GLN A 92 -84.85 32.41 -138.10
N ASP A 93 -86.07 31.90 -138.05
CA ASP A 93 -86.86 31.72 -136.81
C ASP A 93 -86.18 30.70 -135.88
N ALA A 94 -85.65 29.60 -136.42
CA ALA A 94 -84.86 28.62 -135.65
C ALA A 94 -83.52 29.19 -135.16
N ALA A 95 -82.84 30.01 -135.96
CA ALA A 95 -81.61 30.69 -135.54
C ALA A 95 -81.89 31.74 -134.44
N SER A 96 -82.95 32.53 -134.59
CA SER A 96 -83.42 33.51 -133.60
C SER A 96 -83.81 32.84 -132.28
N THR A 97 -84.52 31.71 -132.35
CA THR A 97 -84.91 30.92 -131.17
C THR A 97 -83.68 30.32 -130.48
N ARG A 98 -82.70 29.80 -131.24
CA ARG A 98 -81.43 29.30 -130.69
C ARG A 98 -80.63 30.40 -130.01
N ALA A 99 -80.45 31.56 -130.66
CA ALA A 99 -79.76 32.71 -130.08
C ALA A 99 -80.45 33.22 -128.81
N SER A 100 -81.78 33.28 -128.81
CA SER A 100 -82.59 33.67 -127.64
C SER A 100 -82.43 32.68 -126.49
N ALA A 101 -82.49 31.37 -126.77
CA ALA A 101 -82.29 30.31 -125.77
C ALA A 101 -80.84 30.28 -125.24
N GLN A 102 -79.84 30.56 -126.09
CA GLN A 102 -78.45 30.70 -125.67
C GLN A 102 -78.27 31.91 -124.74
N ALA A 103 -78.78 33.09 -125.09
CA ALA A 103 -78.72 34.28 -124.25
C ALA A 103 -79.45 34.09 -122.90
N GLN A 104 -80.59 33.39 -122.89
CA GLN A 104 -81.30 33.00 -121.65
C GLN A 104 -80.47 32.02 -120.80
N ALA A 105 -79.86 31.00 -121.41
CA ALA A 105 -79.01 30.04 -120.72
C ALA A 105 -77.73 30.69 -120.16
N GLU A 106 -77.10 31.60 -120.90
CA GLU A 106 -75.95 32.38 -120.44
C GLU A 106 -76.34 33.31 -119.28
N THR A 107 -77.50 33.97 -119.36
CA THR A 107 -78.02 34.81 -118.26
C THR A 107 -78.26 33.96 -117.00
N LEU A 108 -78.93 32.81 -117.13
CA LEU A 108 -79.18 31.90 -116.01
C LEU A 108 -77.89 31.33 -115.44
N LEU A 109 -76.92 30.96 -116.28
CA LEU A 109 -75.60 30.48 -115.86
C LEU A 109 -74.81 31.55 -115.11
N ASN A 110 -74.89 32.82 -115.54
CA ASN A 110 -74.20 33.93 -114.90
C ASN A 110 -74.87 34.32 -113.57
N ASN A 111 -76.21 34.30 -113.50
CA ASN A 111 -76.94 34.45 -112.24
C ASN A 111 -76.58 33.34 -111.25
N ALA A 112 -76.64 32.07 -111.67
CA ALA A 112 -76.28 30.93 -110.82
C ALA A 112 -74.81 30.97 -110.34
N LYS A 113 -73.87 31.52 -111.13
CA LYS A 113 -72.49 31.78 -110.69
C LYS A 113 -72.40 32.90 -109.65
N LEU A 114 -73.18 33.97 -109.80
CA LEU A 114 -73.25 35.06 -108.82
C LEU A 114 -73.89 34.57 -107.52
N ASP A 115 -75.00 33.85 -107.59
CA ASP A 115 -75.68 33.26 -106.42
C ASP A 115 -74.77 32.28 -105.67
N ALA A 116 -74.10 31.37 -106.39
CA ALA A 116 -73.13 30.44 -105.81
C ALA A 116 -71.95 31.19 -105.15
N LYS A 117 -71.46 32.27 -105.76
CA LYS A 117 -70.43 33.12 -105.15
C LYS A 117 -70.96 33.82 -103.89
N HIS A 118 -72.15 34.41 -103.92
CA HIS A 118 -72.75 35.07 -102.76
C HIS A 118 -72.97 34.10 -101.60
N ILE A 119 -73.41 32.87 -101.87
CA ILE A 119 -73.55 31.81 -100.86
C ILE A 119 -72.18 31.45 -100.24
N ILE A 120 -71.13 31.33 -101.06
CA ILE A 120 -69.76 31.06 -100.57
C ILE A 120 -69.21 32.23 -99.75
N ASP A 121 -69.35 33.46 -100.23
CA ASP A 121 -68.87 34.66 -99.54
C ASP A 121 -69.63 34.89 -98.21
N GLU A 122 -70.94 34.65 -98.17
CA GLU A 122 -71.75 34.72 -96.95
C GLU A 122 -71.41 33.59 -95.97
N ALA A 123 -71.21 32.35 -96.46
CA ALA A 123 -70.78 31.23 -95.63
C ALA A 123 -69.39 31.48 -95.01
N ASN A 124 -68.43 32.02 -95.80
CA ASN A 124 -67.11 32.42 -95.32
C ASN A 124 -67.20 33.55 -94.29
N ALA A 125 -68.06 34.55 -94.50
CA ALA A 125 -68.27 35.63 -93.54
C ALA A 125 -68.87 35.13 -92.22
N LYS A 126 -69.88 34.24 -92.28
CA LYS A 126 -70.49 33.58 -91.10
C LYS A 126 -69.48 32.71 -90.36
N ALA A 127 -68.69 31.91 -91.09
CA ALA A 127 -67.64 31.07 -90.52
C ALA A 127 -66.58 31.91 -89.81
N LYS A 128 -66.08 32.98 -90.44
CA LYS A 128 -65.14 33.91 -89.82
C LYS A 128 -65.73 34.57 -88.57
N ALA A 129 -66.93 35.15 -88.65
CA ALA A 129 -67.56 35.79 -87.49
C ALA A 129 -67.78 34.82 -86.32
N THR A 130 -68.07 33.54 -86.61
CA THR A 130 -68.19 32.49 -85.59
C THR A 130 -66.83 32.16 -84.96
N LEU A 131 -65.76 32.04 -85.76
CA LEU A 131 -64.41 31.82 -85.25
C LEU A 131 -63.90 33.01 -84.43
N ASP A 132 -64.08 34.24 -84.91
CA ASP A 132 -63.69 35.46 -84.20
C ASP A 132 -64.43 35.57 -82.84
N LYS A 133 -65.72 35.21 -82.80
CA LYS A 133 -66.49 35.11 -81.56
C LYS A 133 -65.93 34.05 -80.62
N VAL A 134 -65.73 32.80 -81.09
CA VAL A 134 -65.22 31.69 -80.27
C VAL A 134 -63.82 31.99 -79.73
N ASN A 135 -62.96 32.62 -80.53
CA ASN A 135 -61.64 33.08 -80.10
C ASN A 135 -61.72 34.14 -78.99
N SER A 136 -62.66 35.09 -79.09
CA SER A 136 -62.90 36.11 -78.06
C SER A 136 -63.46 35.52 -76.76
N GLU A 137 -64.41 34.57 -76.87
CA GLU A 137 -64.97 33.85 -75.71
C GLU A 137 -63.89 32.99 -75.03
N ALA A 138 -63.06 32.27 -75.79
CA ALA A 138 -61.92 31.52 -75.26
C ALA A 138 -60.83 32.42 -74.63
N ALA A 139 -60.54 33.58 -75.21
CA ALA A 139 -59.64 34.57 -74.62
C ALA A 139 -60.18 35.11 -73.29
N THR A 140 -61.49 35.37 -73.21
CA THR A 140 -62.17 35.83 -71.99
C THR A 140 -62.15 34.74 -70.91
N ILE A 141 -62.54 33.51 -71.24
CA ILE A 141 -62.53 32.37 -70.31
C ILE A 141 -61.11 32.12 -69.78
N THR A 142 -60.09 32.16 -70.64
CA THR A 142 -58.69 31.95 -70.22
C THR A 142 -58.05 33.16 -69.54
N ALA A 143 -58.65 34.35 -69.60
CA ALA A 143 -58.30 35.49 -68.75
C ALA A 143 -58.91 35.33 -67.36
N ASN A 144 -60.24 35.10 -67.27
CA ASN A 144 -60.96 34.91 -66.02
C ASN A 144 -60.36 33.76 -65.19
N ALA A 145 -60.12 32.60 -65.81
CA ALA A 145 -59.52 31.45 -65.13
C ALA A 145 -58.08 31.71 -64.63
N LYS A 146 -57.32 32.62 -65.25
CA LYS A 146 -56.01 33.06 -64.73
C LYS A 146 -56.17 34.00 -63.54
N GLU A 147 -57.17 34.87 -63.56
CA GLU A 147 -57.48 35.77 -62.46
C GLU A 147 -57.99 35.00 -61.24
N GLU A 148 -58.95 34.07 -61.41
CA GLU A 148 -59.43 33.16 -60.36
C GLU A 148 -58.26 32.36 -59.75
N VAL A 149 -57.36 31.81 -60.57
CA VAL A 149 -56.15 31.11 -60.07
C VAL A 149 -55.18 32.05 -59.35
N ALA A 150 -55.09 33.32 -59.74
CA ALA A 150 -54.28 34.32 -59.03
C ALA A 150 -54.91 34.72 -57.68
N GLN A 151 -56.23 34.92 -57.64
CA GLN A 151 -57.00 35.21 -56.43
C GLN A 151 -56.92 34.03 -55.44
N MET A 152 -57.23 32.80 -55.87
CA MET A 152 -57.10 31.59 -55.04
C MET A 152 -55.67 31.39 -54.51
N ARG A 153 -54.63 31.73 -55.28
CA ARG A 153 -53.23 31.69 -54.81
C ARG A 153 -52.93 32.77 -53.77
N ALA A 154 -53.47 33.98 -53.93
CA ALA A 154 -53.32 35.05 -52.95
C ALA A 154 -54.05 34.72 -51.63
N GLU A 155 -55.26 34.18 -51.71
CA GLU A 155 -56.04 33.72 -50.55
C GLU A 155 -55.35 32.54 -49.84
N ALA A 156 -54.88 31.54 -50.58
CA ALA A 156 -54.14 30.42 -50.00
C ALA A 156 -52.83 30.88 -49.36
N ALA A 157 -52.09 31.81 -49.97
CA ALA A 157 -50.90 32.40 -49.37
C ALA A 157 -51.21 33.16 -48.08
N LYS A 158 -52.30 33.96 -48.07
CA LYS A 158 -52.78 34.69 -46.89
C LYS A 158 -53.15 33.72 -45.76
N ALA A 159 -53.97 32.71 -46.04
CA ALA A 159 -54.37 31.70 -45.06
C ALA A 159 -53.17 30.93 -44.49
N VAL A 160 -52.18 30.58 -45.33
CA VAL A 160 -50.93 29.95 -44.87
C VAL A 160 -50.10 30.89 -43.99
N THR A 161 -50.04 32.20 -44.28
CA THR A 161 -49.36 33.16 -43.38
C THR A 161 -50.09 33.34 -42.05
N GLU A 162 -51.43 33.40 -42.07
CA GLU A 162 -52.26 33.52 -40.86
C GLU A 162 -52.13 32.27 -39.99
N GLN A 163 -52.17 31.08 -40.58
CA GLN A 163 -51.94 29.80 -39.89
C GLN A 163 -50.51 29.68 -39.35
N ARG A 164 -49.49 30.13 -40.09
CA ARG A 164 -48.11 30.13 -39.61
C ARG A 164 -47.94 31.04 -38.39
N ASP A 165 -48.57 32.21 -38.41
CA ASP A 165 -48.37 33.22 -37.37
C ASP A 165 -49.24 32.97 -36.12
N THR A 166 -50.40 32.30 -36.24
CA THR A 166 -51.09 31.72 -35.08
C THR A 166 -50.29 30.58 -34.45
N VAL A 167 -49.81 29.61 -35.23
CA VAL A 167 -48.95 28.51 -34.71
C VAL A 167 -47.66 29.06 -34.06
N LYS A 168 -47.10 30.15 -34.59
CA LYS A 168 -45.94 30.85 -33.99
C LYS A 168 -46.29 31.50 -32.66
N LEU A 169 -47.48 32.09 -32.52
CA LEU A 169 -47.99 32.66 -31.27
C LEU A 169 -48.26 31.57 -30.23
N GLU A 170 -48.93 30.48 -30.61
CA GLU A 170 -49.18 29.31 -29.76
C GLU A 170 -47.86 28.69 -29.26
N LEU A 171 -46.88 28.50 -30.15
CA LEU A 171 -45.55 28.01 -29.79
C LEU A 171 -44.81 28.96 -28.84
N SER A 172 -45.00 30.28 -28.97
CA SER A 172 -44.45 31.27 -28.04
C SER A 172 -45.12 31.17 -26.66
N ASN A 173 -46.45 31.12 -26.63
CA ASN A 173 -47.24 31.00 -25.40
C ASN A 173 -46.91 29.69 -24.65
N ALA A 174 -46.83 28.57 -25.35
CA ALA A 174 -46.45 27.27 -24.77
C ALA A 174 -45.02 27.28 -24.21
N ARG A 175 -44.06 27.95 -24.88
CA ARG A 175 -42.69 28.13 -24.37
C ARG A 175 -42.63 29.02 -23.14
N GLU A 176 -43.41 30.09 -23.10
CA GLU A 176 -43.54 30.93 -21.91
C GLU A 176 -44.19 30.17 -20.75
N GLU A 177 -45.23 29.39 -21.00
CA GLU A 177 -45.89 28.60 -19.97
C GLU A 177 -44.95 27.52 -19.41
N GLN A 178 -44.23 26.79 -20.28
CA GLN A 178 -43.19 25.84 -19.85
C GLN A 178 -42.08 26.52 -19.03
N LYS A 179 -41.65 27.74 -19.42
CA LYS A 179 -40.69 28.53 -18.64
C LYS A 179 -41.26 28.93 -17.27
N LYS A 180 -42.53 29.31 -17.19
CA LYS A 180 -43.24 29.63 -15.93
C LYS A 180 -43.40 28.38 -15.04
N ARG A 181 -43.76 27.23 -15.61
CA ARG A 181 -43.85 25.92 -14.93
C ARG A 181 -42.48 25.52 -14.35
N MET A 182 -41.42 25.45 -15.16
CA MET A 182 -40.07 25.13 -14.66
C MET A 182 -39.56 26.12 -13.60
N ALA A 183 -39.88 27.41 -13.72
CA ALA A 183 -39.54 28.39 -12.69
C ALA A 183 -40.30 28.14 -11.37
N ALA A 184 -41.57 27.74 -11.43
CA ALA A 184 -42.36 27.35 -10.26
C ALA A 184 -41.87 26.04 -9.63
N ASP A 185 -41.51 25.04 -10.45
CA ASP A 185 -40.96 23.76 -9.98
C ASP A 185 -39.59 23.95 -9.32
N LEU A 186 -38.70 24.77 -9.90
CA LEU A 186 -37.43 25.15 -9.28
C LEU A 186 -37.64 25.95 -7.99
N ALA A 187 -38.63 26.85 -7.94
CA ALA A 187 -38.96 27.58 -6.70
C ALA A 187 -39.51 26.65 -5.61
N LYS A 188 -40.29 25.63 -5.98
CA LYS A 188 -40.77 24.59 -5.08
C LYS A 188 -39.62 23.72 -4.56
N GLN A 189 -38.78 23.18 -5.45
CA GLN A 189 -37.61 22.38 -5.07
C GLN A 189 -36.64 23.15 -4.16
N ASN A 190 -36.39 24.44 -4.42
CA ASN A 190 -35.55 25.27 -3.55
C ASN A 190 -36.16 25.48 -2.16
N ARG A 191 -37.50 25.55 -2.03
CA ARG A 191 -38.18 25.55 -0.72
C ARG A 191 -38.04 24.20 -0.03
N GLU A 192 -38.36 23.10 -0.70
CA GLU A 192 -38.23 21.74 -0.14
C GLU A 192 -36.78 21.45 0.32
N ILE A 193 -35.76 21.91 -0.42
CA ILE A 193 -34.35 21.84 -0.02
C ILE A 193 -34.04 22.74 1.19
N SER A 194 -34.65 23.92 1.28
CA SER A 194 -34.51 24.81 2.45
C SER A 194 -35.15 24.19 3.70
N ASP A 195 -36.34 23.61 3.55
CA ASP A 195 -37.10 22.99 4.64
C ASP A 195 -36.39 21.72 5.14
N MET A 196 -35.88 20.87 4.23
CA MET A 196 -35.01 19.73 4.57
C MET A 196 -33.72 20.16 5.29
N LYS A 197 -33.11 21.29 4.90
CA LYS A 197 -31.94 21.84 5.60
C LYS A 197 -32.28 22.37 7.00
N ALA A 198 -33.45 23.00 7.16
CA ALA A 198 -33.93 23.47 8.46
C ALA A 198 -34.21 22.28 9.41
N ASP A 199 -34.96 21.28 8.95
CA ASP A 199 -35.24 20.03 9.68
C ASP A 199 -33.97 19.26 10.04
N ALA A 200 -33.02 19.09 9.10
CA ALA A 200 -31.74 18.47 9.38
C ALA A 200 -30.92 19.26 10.43
N THR A 201 -30.94 20.59 10.36
CA THR A 201 -30.27 21.46 11.36
C THR A 201 -30.93 21.34 12.73
N GLN A 202 -32.26 21.29 12.79
CA GLN A 202 -33.03 21.10 14.02
C GLN A 202 -32.78 19.73 14.63
N LYS A 203 -32.70 18.66 13.82
CA LYS A 203 -32.36 17.30 14.25
C LYS A 203 -30.93 17.23 14.82
N ILE A 204 -29.95 17.85 14.16
CA ILE A 204 -28.57 17.95 14.67
C ILE A 204 -28.52 18.75 15.98
N ALA A 205 -29.28 19.83 16.10
CA ALA A 205 -29.37 20.61 17.34
C ALA A 205 -30.00 19.80 18.48
N ALA A 206 -31.08 19.05 18.21
CA ALA A 206 -31.73 18.17 19.18
C ALA A 206 -30.81 17.02 19.61
N GLN A 207 -30.10 16.37 18.68
CA GLN A 207 -29.12 15.32 18.98
C GLN A 207 -27.95 15.86 19.83
N ARG A 208 -27.41 17.04 19.50
CA ARG A 208 -26.38 17.69 20.32
C ARG A 208 -26.89 18.06 21.71
N LYS A 209 -28.15 18.48 21.83
CA LYS A 209 -28.77 18.74 23.15
C LYS A 209 -28.86 17.45 23.98
N ALA A 210 -29.44 16.39 23.41
CA ALA A 210 -29.58 15.10 24.08
C ALA A 210 -28.22 14.51 24.49
N ALA A 211 -27.22 14.52 23.60
CA ALA A 211 -25.88 14.05 23.92
C ALA A 211 -25.20 14.89 25.04
N ASN A 212 -25.44 16.21 25.09
CA ASN A 212 -24.96 17.05 26.19
C ASN A 212 -25.69 16.76 27.51
N GLU A 213 -26.99 16.44 27.46
CA GLU A 213 -27.79 16.02 28.62
C GLU A 213 -27.34 14.64 29.14
N GLU A 214 -27.03 13.69 28.25
CA GLU A 214 -26.41 12.39 28.59
C GLU A 214 -25.01 12.54 29.18
N ILE A 215 -24.14 13.38 28.59
CA ILE A 215 -22.80 13.68 29.13
C ILE A 215 -22.91 14.32 30.53
N ALA A 216 -23.89 15.19 30.76
CA ALA A 216 -24.14 15.77 32.07
C ALA A 216 -24.63 14.72 33.08
N HIS A 217 -25.52 13.81 32.67
CA HIS A 217 -26.00 12.70 33.50
C HIS A 217 -24.85 11.77 33.90
N LEU A 218 -24.10 11.25 32.93
CA LEU A 218 -22.95 10.36 33.15
C LEU A 218 -21.87 11.03 34.03
N LYS A 219 -21.66 12.35 33.87
CA LYS A 219 -20.74 13.10 34.74
C LYS A 219 -21.28 13.23 36.17
N SER A 220 -22.59 13.39 36.36
CA SER A 220 -23.20 13.38 37.69
C SER A 220 -23.08 12.00 38.34
N GLU A 221 -23.41 10.93 37.62
CA GLU A 221 -23.26 9.56 38.11
C GLU A 221 -21.81 9.21 38.45
N ALA A 222 -20.85 9.67 37.64
CA ALA A 222 -19.42 9.50 37.91
C ALA A 222 -18.99 10.29 39.17
N ASN A 223 -19.47 11.52 39.36
CA ASN A 223 -19.22 12.28 40.59
C ASN A 223 -19.81 11.56 41.81
N ASP A 224 -21.07 11.12 41.74
CA ASP A 224 -21.74 10.36 42.81
C ASP A 224 -20.99 9.06 43.16
N GLN A 225 -20.44 8.38 42.15
CA GLN A 225 -19.61 7.18 42.36
C GLN A 225 -18.26 7.52 43.00
N ILE A 226 -17.63 8.64 42.61
CA ILE A 226 -16.40 9.14 43.22
C ILE A 226 -16.65 9.52 44.69
N GLU A 227 -17.75 10.23 45.00
CA GLU A 227 -18.10 10.58 46.39
C GLU A 227 -18.38 9.33 47.23
N LYS A 228 -19.11 8.33 46.71
CA LYS A 228 -19.33 7.04 47.38
C LYS A 228 -18.01 6.30 47.63
N ALA A 229 -17.12 6.25 46.63
CA ALA A 229 -15.81 5.61 46.76
C ALA A 229 -14.90 6.34 47.77
N LEU A 230 -14.93 7.68 47.80
CA LEU A 230 -14.22 8.48 48.79
C LEU A 230 -14.81 8.32 50.20
N ALA A 231 -16.13 8.23 50.34
CA ALA A 231 -16.79 7.96 51.62
C ALA A 231 -16.41 6.56 52.14
N GLU A 232 -16.43 5.54 51.27
CA GLU A 232 -15.94 4.20 51.61
C GLU A 232 -14.45 4.17 51.96
N ALA A 233 -13.60 4.88 51.23
CA ALA A 233 -12.17 4.95 51.52
C ALA A 233 -11.89 5.64 52.85
N ASN A 234 -12.60 6.75 53.15
CA ASN A 234 -12.51 7.43 54.43
C ASN A 234 -13.05 6.56 55.57
N LYS A 235 -14.13 5.80 55.36
CA LYS A 235 -14.62 4.82 56.33
C LYS A 235 -13.57 3.72 56.58
N LYS A 236 -13.05 3.09 55.53
CA LYS A 236 -11.99 2.06 55.65
C LYS A 236 -10.74 2.61 56.35
N LEU A 237 -10.38 3.88 56.12
CA LEU A 237 -9.30 4.56 56.83
C LEU A 237 -9.62 4.83 58.31
N ALA A 238 -10.88 5.12 58.66
CA ALA A 238 -11.34 5.25 60.05
C ALA A 238 -11.35 3.87 60.75
N ASP A 239 -11.90 2.84 60.11
CA ASP A 239 -11.92 1.45 60.58
C ASP A 239 -10.48 0.95 60.84
N VAL A 240 -9.53 1.23 59.93
CA VAL A 240 -8.10 0.91 60.09
C VAL A 240 -7.44 1.72 61.21
N ARG A 241 -7.79 3.01 61.39
CA ARG A 241 -7.31 3.83 62.51
C ARG A 241 -7.83 3.32 63.86
N GLU A 242 -9.07 2.84 63.92
CA GLU A 242 -9.63 2.23 65.13
C GLU A 242 -9.01 0.85 65.40
N GLN A 243 -8.78 0.03 64.36
CA GLN A 243 -8.04 -1.22 64.51
C GLN A 243 -6.60 -0.97 64.99
N ALA A 244 -5.94 0.08 64.48
CA ALA A 244 -4.62 0.51 64.93
C ALA A 244 -4.62 0.99 66.39
N SER A 245 -5.60 1.80 66.81
CA SER A 245 -5.69 2.25 68.20
C SER A 245 -6.02 1.10 69.15
N ARG A 246 -6.96 0.21 68.80
CA ARG A 246 -7.25 -1.02 69.55
C ARG A 246 -6.02 -1.92 69.71
N THR A 247 -5.29 -2.19 68.63
CA THR A 247 -4.06 -3.00 68.69
C THR A 247 -2.92 -2.32 69.46
N MET A 248 -2.82 -0.99 69.40
CA MET A 248 -1.89 -0.22 70.24
C MET A 248 -2.26 -0.28 71.72
N THR A 249 -3.54 -0.16 72.08
CA THR A 249 -4.03 -0.32 73.46
C THR A 249 -3.82 -1.75 73.97
N GLU A 250 -4.04 -2.77 73.13
CA GLU A 250 -3.70 -4.16 73.47
C GLU A 250 -2.20 -4.36 73.67
N ALA A 251 -1.36 -3.76 72.82
CA ALA A 251 0.10 -3.83 72.95
C ALA A 251 0.57 -3.14 74.23
N GLN A 252 -0.01 -1.99 74.59
CA GLN A 252 0.23 -1.30 75.87
C GLN A 252 -0.23 -2.15 77.07
N ARG A 253 -1.39 -2.80 77.01
CA ARG A 253 -1.84 -3.73 78.06
C ARG A 253 -0.88 -4.92 78.21
N LYS A 254 -0.50 -5.57 77.11
CA LYS A 254 0.46 -6.68 77.09
C LYS A 254 1.84 -6.25 77.63
N ALA A 255 2.28 -5.03 77.31
CA ALA A 255 3.51 -4.46 77.87
C ALA A 255 3.41 -4.22 79.39
N GLY A 256 2.28 -3.73 79.89
CA GLY A 256 1.99 -3.62 81.33
C GLY A 256 2.03 -4.98 82.03
N GLU A 257 1.34 -5.97 81.47
CA GLU A 257 1.33 -7.36 81.98
C GLU A 257 2.74 -7.98 82.04
N ILE A 258 3.59 -7.69 81.04
CA ILE A 258 5.01 -8.09 81.05
C ILE A 258 5.81 -7.36 82.14
N ILE A 259 5.59 -6.07 82.33
CA ILE A 259 6.27 -5.26 83.37
C ILE A 259 5.88 -5.74 84.77
N ASP A 260 4.60 -6.01 85.02
CA ASP A 260 4.14 -6.46 86.34
C ASP A 260 4.51 -7.93 86.62
N ALA A 261 4.54 -8.79 85.60
CA ALA A 261 5.14 -10.13 85.71
C ALA A 261 6.66 -10.07 85.99
N ALA A 262 7.38 -9.10 85.44
CA ALA A 262 8.80 -8.89 85.72
C ALA A 262 9.03 -8.39 87.17
N LYS A 263 8.18 -7.48 87.69
CA LYS A 263 8.19 -7.07 89.10
C LYS A 263 7.93 -8.26 90.04
N ALA A 264 6.91 -9.07 89.74
CA ALA A 264 6.57 -10.25 90.54
C ALA A 264 7.76 -11.22 90.65
N LYS A 265 8.47 -11.47 89.54
CA LYS A 265 9.70 -12.28 89.55
C LYS A 265 10.87 -11.63 90.30
N ALA A 266 11.04 -10.31 90.22
CA ALA A 266 12.07 -9.61 90.99
C ALA A 266 11.80 -9.69 92.51
N GLN A 267 10.53 -9.70 92.91
CA GLN A 267 10.12 -9.88 94.30
C GLN A 267 10.30 -11.34 94.74
N GLU A 268 9.89 -12.32 93.93
CA GLU A 268 10.15 -13.75 94.16
C GLU A 268 11.65 -14.05 94.36
N ILE A 269 12.54 -13.45 93.57
CA ILE A 269 13.99 -13.56 93.72
C ILE A 269 14.49 -12.95 95.04
N SER A 270 13.85 -11.87 95.51
CA SER A 270 14.19 -11.23 96.78
C SER A 270 13.79 -12.09 97.98
N ASP A 271 12.57 -12.64 97.95
CA ASP A 271 12.06 -13.57 98.97
C ASP A 271 12.91 -14.85 99.03
N GLN A 272 13.30 -15.38 97.86
CA GLN A 272 14.23 -16.52 97.77
C GLN A 272 15.60 -16.19 98.38
N ALA A 273 16.14 -14.97 98.19
CA ALA A 273 17.41 -14.56 98.77
C ALA A 273 17.36 -14.48 100.31
N GLU A 274 16.24 -14.09 100.89
CA GLU A 274 16.03 -14.10 102.35
C GLU A 274 15.91 -15.53 102.90
N VAL A 275 15.23 -16.43 102.18
CA VAL A 275 15.19 -17.87 102.51
C VAL A 275 16.59 -18.49 102.43
N TYR A 276 17.39 -18.18 101.39
CA TYR A 276 18.79 -18.63 101.30
C TYR A 276 19.64 -18.09 102.44
N ARG A 277 19.55 -16.80 102.79
CA ARG A 277 20.27 -16.21 103.92
C ARG A 277 19.95 -16.92 105.24
N THR A 278 18.67 -17.21 105.48
CA THR A 278 18.20 -17.90 106.69
C THR A 278 18.68 -19.35 106.74
N LYS A 279 18.65 -20.04 105.59
CA LYS A 279 19.17 -21.40 105.44
C LYS A 279 20.67 -21.47 105.69
N THR A 280 21.46 -20.54 105.13
CA THR A 280 22.91 -20.47 105.37
C THR A 280 23.22 -20.22 106.85
N MET A 281 22.46 -19.36 107.54
CA MET A 281 22.63 -19.15 108.99
C MET A 281 22.45 -20.46 109.77
N SER A 282 21.36 -21.18 109.51
CA SER A 282 21.08 -22.49 110.11
C SER A 282 22.13 -23.56 109.78
N GLN A 283 22.83 -23.45 108.63
CA GLN A 283 23.92 -24.35 108.28
C GLN A 283 25.20 -24.00 109.05
N VAL A 284 25.54 -22.71 109.18
CA VAL A 284 26.70 -22.25 109.96
C VAL A 284 26.58 -22.61 111.45
N ASP A 285 25.40 -22.47 112.04
CA ASP A 285 25.19 -22.86 113.45
C ASP A 285 25.37 -24.38 113.67
N ALA A 286 24.87 -25.21 112.74
CA ALA A 286 25.05 -26.67 112.78
C ALA A 286 26.50 -27.11 112.49
N GLU A 287 27.25 -26.32 111.70
CA GLU A 287 28.65 -26.55 111.39
C GLU A 287 29.57 -26.13 112.55
N ALA A 288 29.20 -25.09 113.31
CA ALA A 288 29.89 -24.68 114.53
C ALA A 288 29.80 -25.73 115.66
N GLU A 289 28.66 -26.41 115.82
CA GLU A 289 28.51 -27.57 116.71
C GLU A 289 29.43 -28.73 116.28
N ARG A 290 29.47 -29.05 114.97
CA ARG A 290 30.35 -30.12 114.44
C ARG A 290 31.82 -29.82 114.64
N ILE A 291 32.27 -28.58 114.39
CA ILE A 291 33.67 -28.19 114.57
C ILE A 291 34.12 -28.35 116.04
N ARG A 292 33.23 -28.16 117.02
CA ARG A 292 33.54 -28.43 118.44
C ARG A 292 33.73 -29.93 118.73
N ALA A 293 32.93 -30.79 118.11
CA ALA A 293 33.11 -32.24 118.22
C ALA A 293 34.40 -32.73 117.53
N ASP A 294 34.67 -32.23 116.32
CA ASP A 294 35.87 -32.58 115.55
C ASP A 294 37.15 -32.11 116.25
N ILE A 295 37.18 -30.94 116.90
CA ILE A 295 38.36 -30.46 117.65
C ILE A 295 38.65 -31.38 118.85
N ALA A 296 37.62 -31.91 119.53
CA ALA A 296 37.82 -32.87 120.62
C ALA A 296 38.39 -34.20 120.09
N ALA A 297 37.80 -34.74 119.00
CA ALA A 297 38.30 -35.96 118.35
C ALA A 297 39.73 -35.79 117.81
N GLN A 298 40.07 -34.60 117.29
CA GLN A 298 41.41 -34.29 116.78
C GLN A 298 42.47 -34.21 117.89
N GLN A 299 42.13 -33.93 119.16
CA GLN A 299 43.12 -34.01 120.24
C GLN A 299 43.45 -35.46 120.62
N ASP A 300 42.45 -36.35 120.67
CA ASP A 300 42.69 -37.80 120.87
C ASP A 300 43.49 -38.40 119.69
N ASP A 301 43.12 -38.09 118.45
CA ASP A 301 43.80 -38.61 117.26
C ASP A 301 45.17 -37.96 116.99
N ALA A 302 45.40 -36.70 117.40
CA ALA A 302 46.74 -36.13 117.42
C ALA A 302 47.63 -36.84 118.43
N THR A 303 47.10 -37.18 119.61
CA THR A 303 47.84 -37.92 120.65
C THR A 303 48.22 -39.33 120.19
N LYS A 304 47.36 -40.01 119.42
CA LYS A 304 47.71 -41.28 118.75
C LYS A 304 48.77 -41.08 117.66
N LYS A 305 48.56 -40.12 116.74
CA LYS A 305 49.48 -39.86 115.61
C LYS A 305 50.87 -39.41 116.06
N VAL A 306 51.01 -38.75 117.20
CA VAL A 306 52.33 -38.44 117.80
C VAL A 306 53.06 -39.72 118.22
N ASN A 307 52.37 -40.72 118.79
CA ASN A 307 52.98 -42.00 119.13
C ASN A 307 53.31 -42.82 117.86
N GLU A 308 52.40 -42.89 116.88
CA GLU A 308 52.68 -43.54 115.59
C GLU A 308 53.85 -42.89 114.85
N LEU A 309 54.02 -41.56 114.97
CA LEU A 309 55.17 -40.82 114.41
C LEU A 309 56.48 -41.08 115.16
N LEU A 310 56.45 -41.36 116.47
CA LEU A 310 57.62 -41.75 117.26
C LEU A 310 58.09 -43.17 116.89
N ASP A 311 57.16 -44.12 116.78
CA ASP A 311 57.45 -45.49 116.33
C ASP A 311 58.01 -45.49 114.90
N ASN A 312 57.38 -44.72 113.99
CA ASN A 312 57.91 -44.51 112.62
C ASN A 312 59.29 -43.84 112.62
N LEU A 313 59.62 -43.02 113.62
CA LEU A 313 60.95 -42.40 113.72
C LEU A 313 62.02 -43.42 114.15
N GLU A 314 61.70 -44.32 115.09
CA GLU A 314 62.61 -45.37 115.56
C GLU A 314 62.82 -46.46 114.48
N GLU A 315 61.76 -46.82 113.75
CA GLU A 315 61.85 -47.72 112.59
C GLU A 315 62.68 -47.08 111.46
N ARG A 316 62.44 -45.81 111.11
CA ARG A 316 63.28 -45.09 110.13
C ARG A 316 64.73 -44.90 110.60
N ARG A 317 64.96 -44.71 111.90
CA ARG A 317 66.30 -44.60 112.50
C ARG A 317 67.08 -45.91 112.45
N THR A 318 66.40 -47.05 112.58
CA THR A 318 67.03 -48.38 112.44
C THR A 318 67.27 -48.73 110.96
N ALA A 319 66.31 -48.47 110.08
CA ALA A 319 66.45 -48.62 108.63
C ALA A 319 67.60 -47.76 108.06
N ALA A 320 67.64 -46.46 108.35
CA ALA A 320 68.71 -45.57 107.90
C ALA A 320 70.10 -45.97 108.42
N LYS A 321 70.16 -46.62 109.60
CA LYS A 321 71.42 -47.16 110.16
C LYS A 321 71.86 -48.45 109.45
N GLN A 322 70.93 -49.24 108.92
CA GLN A 322 71.25 -50.35 108.01
C GLN A 322 71.69 -49.83 106.65
N GLU A 323 70.97 -48.89 106.02
CA GLU A 323 71.37 -48.29 104.74
C GLU A 323 72.75 -47.61 104.81
N ALA A 324 73.07 -46.92 105.91
CA ALA A 324 74.39 -46.33 106.12
C ALA A 324 75.51 -47.40 106.20
N ASN A 325 75.27 -48.52 106.88
CA ASN A 325 76.21 -49.64 106.92
C ASN A 325 76.36 -50.30 105.55
N ASP A 326 75.27 -50.44 104.80
CA ASP A 326 75.25 -50.97 103.44
C ASP A 326 75.98 -50.07 102.45
N LEU A 327 75.87 -48.74 102.59
CA LEU A 327 76.64 -47.75 101.82
C LEU A 327 78.12 -47.78 102.18
N ILE A 328 78.47 -47.98 103.46
CA ILE A 328 79.87 -48.21 103.89
C ILE A 328 80.39 -49.54 103.33
N GLY A 329 79.57 -50.59 103.27
CA GLY A 329 79.89 -51.87 102.64
C GLY A 329 80.14 -51.73 101.13
N LYS A 330 79.25 -51.03 100.42
CA LYS A 330 79.39 -50.69 99.00
C LYS A 330 80.63 -49.83 98.75
N ALA A 331 80.92 -48.85 99.60
CA ALA A 331 82.13 -48.02 99.50
C ALA A 331 83.42 -48.80 99.74
N LYS A 332 83.45 -49.74 100.70
CA LYS A 332 84.58 -50.68 100.87
C LYS A 332 84.76 -51.56 99.65
N LYS A 333 83.68 -52.15 99.13
CA LYS A 333 83.71 -53.03 97.97
C LYS A 333 84.17 -52.29 96.71
N ILE A 334 83.71 -51.06 96.48
CA ILE A 334 84.20 -50.18 95.40
C ILE A 334 85.70 -49.86 95.59
N ARG A 335 86.20 -49.72 96.83
CA ARG A 335 87.63 -49.53 97.06
C ARG A 335 88.43 -50.81 96.79
N GLU A 336 87.96 -51.97 97.22
CA GLU A 336 88.59 -53.27 96.94
C GLU A 336 88.57 -53.60 95.44
N GLU A 337 87.49 -53.24 94.73
CA GLU A 337 87.37 -53.34 93.27
C GLU A 337 88.30 -52.32 92.56
N ALA A 338 88.51 -51.13 93.11
CA ALA A 338 89.47 -50.15 92.59
C ALA A 338 90.94 -50.54 92.86
N ASP A 339 91.24 -51.08 94.05
CA ASP A 339 92.56 -51.62 94.43
C ASP A 339 92.90 -52.83 93.53
N ALA A 340 91.93 -53.74 93.30
CA ALA A 340 92.07 -54.87 92.38
C ALA A 340 92.20 -54.41 90.91
N TYR A 341 91.44 -53.40 90.48
CA TYR A 341 91.58 -52.82 89.14
C TYR A 341 92.94 -52.14 88.93
N ALA A 342 93.49 -51.49 89.97
CA ALA A 342 94.83 -50.91 89.92
C ALA A 342 95.92 -51.98 89.78
N ASP A 343 95.83 -53.09 90.52
CA ASP A 343 96.73 -54.24 90.38
C ASP A 343 96.57 -54.96 89.04
N GLN A 344 95.34 -55.06 88.51
CA GLN A 344 95.09 -55.60 87.18
C GLN A 344 95.64 -54.68 86.09
N LYS A 345 95.57 -53.35 86.26
CA LYS A 345 96.18 -52.39 85.34
C LYS A 345 97.71 -52.36 85.43
N ARG A 346 98.30 -52.63 86.61
CA ARG A 346 99.75 -52.84 86.77
C ARG A 346 100.20 -54.10 86.04
N LYS A 347 99.57 -55.25 86.31
CA LYS A 347 99.88 -56.50 85.59
C LYS A 347 99.74 -56.36 84.07
N ALA A 348 98.70 -55.70 83.58
CA ALA A 348 98.55 -55.42 82.15
C ALA A 348 99.62 -54.47 81.60
N ALA A 349 100.15 -53.54 82.41
CA ALA A 349 101.27 -52.68 82.02
C ALA A 349 102.61 -53.44 82.05
N ASP A 350 102.82 -54.34 83.01
CA ASP A 350 103.99 -55.22 83.09
C ASP A 350 103.99 -56.25 81.94
N GLU A 351 102.83 -56.80 81.57
CA GLU A 351 102.65 -57.64 80.37
C GLU A 351 102.88 -56.85 79.08
N GLN A 352 102.43 -55.60 78.99
CA GLN A 352 102.75 -54.73 77.85
C GLN A 352 104.24 -54.38 77.80
N ALA A 353 104.90 -54.14 78.94
CA ALA A 353 106.34 -53.93 79.00
C ALA A 353 107.12 -55.20 78.60
N ALA A 354 106.66 -56.38 79.02
CA ALA A 354 107.22 -57.67 78.60
C ALA A 354 107.05 -57.91 77.09
N GLN A 355 105.88 -57.59 76.51
CA GLN A 355 105.65 -57.68 75.06
C GLN A 355 106.49 -56.67 74.26
N ILE A 356 106.72 -55.47 74.80
CA ILE A 356 107.60 -54.46 74.20
C ILE A 356 109.07 -54.94 74.26
N LEU A 357 109.52 -55.51 75.38
CA LEU A 357 110.85 -56.10 75.50
C LEU A 357 111.01 -57.33 74.60
N GLN A 358 110.00 -58.18 74.47
CA GLN A 358 110.02 -59.35 73.59
C GLN A 358 110.06 -58.93 72.11
N LYS A 359 109.28 -57.92 71.70
CA LYS A 359 109.40 -57.34 70.35
C LYS A 359 110.77 -56.69 70.12
N ALA A 360 111.29 -55.96 71.09
CA ALA A 360 112.64 -55.38 70.99
C ALA A 360 113.72 -56.47 70.89
N GLN A 361 113.54 -57.63 71.51
CA GLN A 361 114.42 -58.79 71.37
C GLN A 361 114.24 -59.50 70.01
N GLU A 362 113.02 -59.65 69.50
CA GLU A 362 112.77 -60.19 68.16
C GLU A 362 113.31 -59.29 67.05
N ASP A 363 113.13 -57.97 67.15
CA ASP A 363 113.62 -57.01 66.17
C ASP A 363 115.14 -56.80 66.28
N ALA A 364 115.73 -56.90 67.49
CA ALA A 364 117.18 -57.01 67.65
C ALA A 364 117.72 -58.33 67.06
N ALA A 365 117.02 -59.45 67.23
CA ALA A 365 117.41 -60.73 66.63
C ALA A 365 117.32 -60.69 65.08
N LYS A 366 116.29 -60.05 64.52
CA LYS A 366 116.19 -59.77 63.07
C LYS A 366 117.35 -58.89 62.61
N GLN A 367 117.63 -57.76 63.28
CA GLN A 367 118.77 -56.92 62.91
C GLN A 367 120.12 -57.64 63.01
N ILE A 368 120.30 -58.55 63.98
CA ILE A 368 121.51 -59.38 64.10
C ILE A 368 121.60 -60.39 62.95
N GLU A 369 120.49 -61.01 62.55
CA GLU A 369 120.50 -62.01 61.47
C GLU A 369 120.56 -61.37 60.07
N GLU A 370 119.91 -60.22 59.85
CA GLU A 370 120.09 -59.36 58.68
C GLU A 370 121.54 -58.89 58.57
N ARG A 371 122.16 -58.43 59.67
CA ARG A 371 123.59 -58.09 59.71
C ARG A 371 124.49 -59.30 59.51
N ARG A 372 124.07 -60.52 59.86
CA ARG A 372 124.80 -61.77 59.52
C ARG A 372 124.71 -62.10 58.05
N GLN A 373 123.56 -61.90 57.41
CA GLN A 373 123.40 -62.13 55.98
C GLN A 373 124.18 -61.07 55.17
N ALA A 374 124.12 -59.81 55.59
CA ALA A 374 124.98 -58.75 55.07
C ALA A 374 126.47 -59.07 55.28
N ALA A 375 126.89 -59.42 56.49
CA ALA A 375 128.29 -59.78 56.79
C ALA A 375 128.76 -61.04 56.05
N LYS A 376 127.87 -62.01 55.76
CA LYS A 376 128.20 -63.12 54.84
C LYS A 376 128.39 -62.62 53.41
N SER A 377 127.49 -61.79 52.90
CA SER A 377 127.64 -61.20 51.56
C SER A 377 128.91 -60.36 51.44
N GLU A 378 129.30 -59.64 52.50
CA GLU A 378 130.57 -58.90 52.56
C GLU A 378 131.77 -59.85 52.67
N LEU A 379 131.70 -60.92 53.48
CA LEU A 379 132.78 -61.91 53.60
C LEU A 379 133.00 -62.71 52.31
N ASP A 380 131.95 -63.14 51.62
CA ASP A 380 132.05 -63.84 50.34
C ASP A 380 132.67 -62.91 49.27
N GLY A 381 132.25 -61.64 49.22
CA GLY A 381 132.85 -60.61 48.37
C GLY A 381 134.31 -60.30 48.73
N LEU A 382 134.63 -60.20 50.02
CA LEU A 382 136.00 -60.02 50.51
C LEU A 382 136.88 -61.24 50.23
N GLN A 383 136.36 -62.47 50.24
CA GLN A 383 137.13 -63.65 49.84
C GLN A 383 137.44 -63.65 48.33
N GLN A 384 136.52 -63.19 47.47
CA GLN A 384 136.86 -62.93 46.06
C GLN A 384 137.95 -61.87 45.93
N HIS A 385 137.82 -60.74 46.65
CA HIS A 385 138.80 -59.65 46.59
C HIS A 385 140.17 -60.04 47.19
N ILE A 386 140.22 -60.89 48.21
CA ILE A 386 141.46 -61.45 48.77
C ILE A 386 142.15 -62.37 47.77
N ALA A 387 141.40 -63.17 46.99
CA ALA A 387 141.99 -63.98 45.92
C ALA A 387 142.64 -63.11 44.82
N GLU A 388 141.96 -62.05 44.38
CA GLU A 388 142.52 -61.07 43.43
C GLU A 388 143.72 -60.31 44.03
N LEU A 389 143.67 -59.96 45.31
CA LEU A 389 144.72 -59.20 46.00
C LEU A 389 145.96 -60.05 46.29
N GLN A 390 145.85 -61.33 46.67
CA GLN A 390 147.01 -62.21 46.82
C GLN A 390 147.73 -62.44 45.49
N GLN A 391 146.97 -62.53 44.38
CA GLN A 391 147.54 -62.58 43.04
C GLN A 391 148.33 -61.30 42.72
N ARG A 392 147.83 -60.11 43.10
CA ARG A 392 148.57 -58.84 42.99
C ARG A 392 149.76 -58.73 43.95
N GLU A 393 149.61 -59.11 45.21
CA GLU A 393 150.62 -58.92 46.26
C GLU A 393 151.92 -59.66 45.91
N SER A 394 151.81 -60.88 45.35
CA SER A 394 152.96 -61.65 44.83
C SER A 394 153.84 -60.86 43.83
N SER A 395 153.25 -59.93 43.07
CA SER A 395 153.94 -59.06 42.12
C SER A 395 154.46 -57.73 42.72
N ILE A 396 154.00 -57.37 43.92
CA ILE A 396 154.32 -56.09 44.59
C ILE A 396 155.39 -56.28 45.67
N THR A 397 155.40 -57.39 46.41
CA THR A 397 156.44 -57.67 47.43
C THR A 397 157.84 -57.79 46.81
N GLN A 398 157.91 -58.18 45.52
CA GLN A 398 159.14 -58.12 44.71
C GLN A 398 159.69 -56.69 44.53
N ARG A 399 158.84 -55.65 44.58
CA ARG A 399 159.24 -54.24 44.37
C ARG A 399 159.49 -53.48 45.68
N VAL A 400 158.73 -53.75 46.75
CA VAL A 400 158.79 -52.94 47.98
C VAL A 400 160.11 -53.14 48.76
N THR A 401 160.73 -54.31 48.62
CA THR A 401 162.06 -54.62 49.18
C THR A 401 163.16 -53.70 48.61
N GLU A 402 162.97 -53.17 47.40
CA GLU A 402 163.93 -52.36 46.65
C GLU A 402 163.99 -50.90 47.15
N LEU A 403 162.86 -50.36 47.65
CA LEU A 403 162.70 -48.92 47.93
C LEU A 403 162.85 -48.52 49.40
N ARG A 404 162.64 -49.44 50.35
CA ARG A 404 162.65 -49.10 51.80
C ARG A 404 164.04 -48.69 52.33
N SER A 405 165.09 -48.89 51.55
CA SER A 405 166.46 -48.46 51.85
C SER A 405 166.70 -46.94 51.70
N MET A 406 165.85 -46.22 50.96
CA MET A 406 166.24 -44.91 50.42
C MET A 406 165.96 -43.69 51.31
N PHE A 407 164.79 -43.61 51.96
CA PHE A 407 164.24 -42.32 52.43
C PHE A 407 163.83 -42.20 53.90
N ALA A 408 164.67 -42.70 54.80
CA ALA A 408 164.73 -42.21 56.19
C ALA A 408 165.39 -40.80 56.32
N ASN A 409 165.66 -40.12 55.19
CA ASN A 409 166.58 -38.98 55.07
C ASN A 409 165.91 -37.59 54.90
N ALA A 410 164.57 -37.48 54.93
CA ALA A 410 163.86 -36.25 54.51
C ALA A 410 162.86 -35.68 55.55
N PHE A 411 163.42 -34.97 56.54
CA PHE A 411 162.98 -33.70 57.15
C PHE A 411 161.53 -33.15 57.02
N SER A 412 161.03 -32.63 58.16
CA SER A 412 160.19 -31.42 58.37
C SER A 412 158.85 -31.19 57.62
N GLY A 413 157.83 -30.71 58.35
CA GLY A 413 156.55 -30.20 57.79
C GLY A 413 156.37 -28.67 57.93
N PHE A 414 155.21 -28.13 57.51
CA PHE A 414 154.83 -26.70 57.65
C PHE A 414 153.28 -26.46 57.66
N ASN A 415 152.82 -25.19 57.68
CA ASN A 415 151.46 -24.72 58.04
C ASN A 415 150.90 -23.60 57.08
N PHE A 416 149.59 -23.22 57.17
CA PHE A 416 148.93 -21.88 56.94
C PHE A 416 147.57 -21.86 56.16
N GLY A 417 146.67 -20.88 56.44
CA GLY A 417 145.66 -20.32 55.49
C GLY A 417 144.20 -20.04 55.99
N ALA A 418 143.59 -18.87 55.63
CA ALA A 418 142.20 -18.40 55.89
C ALA A 418 141.90 -17.11 55.05
N PRO A 419 140.80 -16.29 55.17
CA PRO A 419 139.53 -16.33 55.96
C PRO A 419 138.23 -15.83 55.20
N LYS A 420 137.17 -15.37 55.93
CA LYS A 420 136.02 -14.50 55.52
C LYS A 420 134.87 -15.14 54.66
N ALA A 421 133.66 -14.56 54.45
CA ALA A 421 133.05 -13.23 54.77
C ALA A 421 131.49 -13.22 54.82
N GLU A 422 130.91 -12.39 55.72
CA GLU A 422 129.59 -11.66 55.70
C GLU A 422 128.27 -12.43 55.35
N THR A 423 127.01 -11.91 55.31
CA THR A 423 126.36 -10.57 55.39
C THR A 423 125.02 -10.56 56.20
N ASP A 424 124.59 -9.35 56.63
CA ASP A 424 123.24 -8.68 56.60
C ASP A 424 121.98 -9.49 56.18
N ASP A 425 120.71 -9.28 56.62
CA ASP A 425 119.97 -8.59 57.73
C ASP A 425 118.49 -9.15 57.69
N VAL A 426 117.33 -8.80 58.32
CA VAL A 426 116.62 -7.71 59.07
C VAL A 426 115.50 -8.42 59.95
N ALA A 427 114.56 -7.91 60.78
CA ALA A 427 114.06 -6.58 61.23
C ALA A 427 113.22 -6.63 62.57
N VAL A 428 113.13 -5.46 63.23
CA VAL A 428 112.05 -4.82 64.05
C VAL A 428 110.82 -5.63 64.56
N THR A 429 110.38 -5.61 65.83
CA THR A 429 110.91 -5.33 67.21
C THR A 429 109.81 -5.82 68.19
N GLY A 430 110.02 -6.26 69.44
CA GLY A 430 111.01 -5.89 70.48
C GLY A 430 110.25 -5.47 71.76
N VAL A 431 110.84 -5.11 72.91
CA VAL A 431 112.24 -4.93 73.34
C VAL A 431 112.19 -4.57 74.86
N VAL A 432 113.16 -4.79 75.77
CA VAL A 432 114.30 -5.75 75.86
C VAL A 432 114.95 -5.68 77.27
N ALA A 433 115.77 -6.68 77.61
CA ALA A 433 116.96 -6.79 78.50
C ALA A 433 117.26 -5.88 79.75
N ASP A 434 118.33 -6.33 80.44
CA ASP A 434 119.33 -5.62 81.29
C ASP A 434 119.01 -5.20 82.74
N GLY A 435 120.08 -5.19 83.56
CA GLY A 435 120.13 -4.56 84.89
C GLY A 435 120.93 -5.32 85.96
N GLU A 436 121.96 -4.68 86.53
CA GLU A 436 122.59 -5.09 87.80
C GLU A 436 121.90 -4.45 89.03
N GLY A 437 122.11 -5.02 90.23
CA GLY A 437 122.35 -4.17 91.42
C GLY A 437 121.31 -4.10 92.56
N ALA A 438 121.76 -4.53 93.75
CA ALA A 438 121.41 -3.99 95.08
C ALA A 438 119.99 -4.17 95.69
N LYS A 439 119.86 -3.64 96.92
CA LYS A 439 118.74 -3.69 97.90
C LYS A 439 117.80 -2.45 97.74
N PRO A 440 116.66 -2.30 98.48
CA PRO A 440 115.60 -3.26 98.89
C PRO A 440 114.13 -2.68 98.88
N LYS A 441 113.14 -3.56 99.19
CA LYS A 441 111.87 -3.28 99.95
C LYS A 441 110.65 -2.57 99.28
N ALA A 442 109.48 -3.23 99.43
CA ALA A 442 108.13 -2.71 99.81
C ALA A 442 107.02 -2.35 98.78
N ALA A 443 105.84 -2.97 99.01
CA ALA A 443 104.48 -2.39 99.14
C ALA A 443 103.41 -2.40 97.99
N ALA A 444 102.27 -3.04 98.34
CA ALA A 444 100.85 -2.60 98.20
C ALA A 444 100.01 -2.76 96.89
N GLN A 445 98.76 -3.23 97.11
CA GLN A 445 97.47 -2.83 96.48
C GLN A 445 97.20 -3.10 94.98
N ASP A 446 95.95 -3.33 94.50
CA ASP A 446 94.66 -3.77 95.09
C ASP A 446 93.64 -4.15 93.97
N GLN A 447 92.52 -4.83 94.31
CA GLN A 447 91.21 -4.84 93.54
C GLN A 447 91.22 -5.47 92.09
N GLN A 448 90.11 -5.83 91.38
CA GLN A 448 88.64 -5.92 91.64
C GLN A 448 87.87 -6.78 90.57
N LEU A 449 86.68 -7.32 90.93
CA LEU A 449 85.47 -7.55 90.07
C LEU A 449 85.61 -8.45 88.80
N PRO A 450 84.59 -8.63 87.89
CA PRO A 450 83.15 -8.28 87.86
C PRO A 450 82.23 -9.54 87.59
N ALA A 451 81.03 -9.47 86.99
CA ALA A 451 79.75 -8.88 87.42
C ALA A 451 78.58 -9.22 86.43
N SER A 452 77.33 -8.88 86.77
CA SER A 452 76.20 -8.52 85.85
C SER A 452 75.51 -9.55 84.94
N ARG A 453 74.16 -9.68 85.06
CA ARG A 453 73.10 -9.38 84.04
C ARG A 453 71.69 -9.71 84.60
N GLN A 454 70.73 -8.77 84.65
CA GLN A 454 69.71 -8.38 83.61
C GLN A 454 68.53 -9.39 83.48
N ALA A 455 67.25 -9.00 83.31
CA ALA A 455 66.65 -7.66 83.17
C ALA A 455 65.13 -7.56 83.49
N GLN A 456 64.74 -6.41 84.05
CA GLN A 456 63.65 -5.48 83.66
C GLN A 456 62.14 -5.87 83.57
N LEU A 457 61.37 -4.92 84.14
CA LEU A 457 60.00 -4.45 83.85
C LEU A 457 59.82 -3.93 82.38
N PRO A 458 58.70 -3.28 81.97
CA PRO A 458 57.32 -3.76 81.86
C PRO A 458 56.65 -3.29 80.53
N THR A 459 55.31 -3.18 80.51
CA THR A 459 54.49 -2.20 79.72
C THR A 459 54.35 -2.33 78.19
N SER A 460 53.36 -1.56 77.70
CA SER A 460 53.10 -1.17 76.32
C SER A 460 52.36 -2.22 75.45
N SER A 461 51.48 -1.82 74.55
CA SER A 461 50.84 -0.49 74.33
C SER A 461 49.66 -0.66 73.36
N ALA A 462 48.96 0.45 73.04
CA ALA A 462 48.45 0.80 71.70
C ALA A 462 47.55 -0.21 70.94
N ASN A 463 46.49 0.11 70.22
CA ASN A 463 45.88 1.32 69.63
C ASN A 463 44.79 0.73 68.66
N GLU A 464 43.99 1.43 67.87
CA GLU A 464 43.68 2.85 67.65
C GLU A 464 42.24 2.92 67.10
N ASP A 465 41.67 4.13 67.08
CA ASP A 465 40.65 4.67 66.16
C ASP A 465 39.34 3.91 65.82
N GLY A 466 38.19 4.57 65.63
CA GLY A 466 37.86 5.99 65.80
C GLY A 466 37.38 6.70 64.53
N ASN A 467 36.37 7.57 64.70
CA ASN A 467 35.86 8.53 63.70
C ASN A 467 35.20 7.94 62.42
N ALA A 468 34.33 8.66 61.69
CA ALA A 468 33.67 9.95 61.94
C ALA A 468 32.28 9.99 61.27
N ASN A 469 31.50 11.04 61.57
CA ASN A 469 30.27 11.42 60.86
C ASN A 469 30.50 11.60 59.34
N ASN A 470 29.46 11.34 58.54
CA ASN A 470 28.66 12.44 57.96
C ASN A 470 27.22 11.98 57.63
#